data_AF-A0A919WQT4-F1
#
_entry.id   AF-A0A919WQT4-F1
#
_cell.length_a   1.000
_cell.length_b   1.000
_cell.length_c   1.000
_cell.angle_alpha   90.00
_cell.angle_beta   90.00
_cell.angle_gamma   90.00
#
_symmetry.space_group_name_H-M   'P 1'
#
loop_
_entity.id
_entity.type
_entity.pdbx_description
1 polymer ?
#
loop_
_entity_poly.entity_id
_entity_poly.type
_entity_poly.pdbx_seq_one_letter_code
_entity_poly.pdbx_strand_id
1 'polypeptide(L)' 'MKDGDKDTVYLYYAMHELHYSPSQLEELYRAPRNFKALLYGLISHKLEELHREAKKDKK' A
#
# COMPACT_ATOMS: atom_id res chain seq x y z
N MET A 1 -18.10 0.68 6.85
CA MET A 1 -17.41 0.82 5.55
C MET A 1 -17.36 -0.58 4.96
N LYS A 2 -18.11 -0.87 3.90
CA LYS A 2 -18.08 -2.18 3.22
C LYS A 2 -16.67 -2.35 2.65
N ASP A 3 -16.12 -3.56 2.61
CA ASP A 3 -14.76 -3.89 2.14
C ASP A 3 -14.42 -3.49 0.68
N GLY A 4 -15.21 -2.64 0.03
CA GLY A 4 -14.76 -1.82 -1.08
C GLY A 4 -14.03 -0.58 -0.54
N ASP A 5 -12.74 -0.37 -0.79
CA ASP A 5 -11.86 -1.15 -1.64
C ASP A 5 -10.41 -0.88 -1.22
N LYS A 6 -10.02 -1.39 -0.03
CA LYS A 6 -8.64 -1.26 0.46
C LYS A 6 -7.68 -1.82 -0.59
N ASP A 7 -8.05 -2.93 -1.22
CA ASP A 7 -7.33 -3.51 -2.34
C ASP A 7 -7.13 -2.48 -3.46
N THR A 8 -8.15 -1.73 -3.88
CA THR A 8 -7.98 -0.64 -4.87
C THR A 8 -7.05 0.48 -4.41
N VAL A 9 -7.11 0.91 -3.15
CA VAL A 9 -6.18 1.95 -2.65
C VAL A 9 -4.73 1.45 -2.70
N TYR A 10 -4.49 0.20 -2.31
CA TYR A 10 -3.15 -0.36 -2.34
C TYR A 10 -2.69 -0.69 -3.75
N LEU A 11 -3.56 -1.13 -4.65
CA LEU A 11 -3.22 -1.32 -6.07
C LEU A 11 -2.88 0.00 -6.74
N TYR A 12 -3.63 1.07 -6.44
CA TYR A 12 -3.30 2.42 -6.88
C TYR A 12 -1.93 2.87 -6.36
N TYR A 13 -1.68 2.69 -5.06
CA TYR A 13 -0.39 3.02 -4.45
C TYR A 13 0.75 2.21 -5.05
N ALA A 14 0.57 0.90 -5.25
CA ALA A 14 1.57 0.03 -5.87
C ALA A 14 1.87 0.44 -7.32
N MET A 15 0.87 0.89 -8.07
CA MET A 15 1.04 1.38 -9.43
C MET A 15 1.77 2.73 -9.48
N HIS A 16 1.32 3.72 -8.70
CA HIS A 16 1.82 5.09 -8.79
C HIS A 16 3.10 5.36 -8.00
N GLU A 17 3.21 4.80 -6.80
CA GLU A 17 4.31 5.11 -5.88
C GLU A 17 5.41 4.04 -5.99
N LEU A 18 5.02 2.77 -6.14
CA LEU A 18 5.96 1.65 -6.26
C LEU A 18 6.27 1.24 -7.69
N HIS A 19 5.59 1.84 -8.68
CA HIS A 19 5.81 1.61 -10.12
C HIS A 19 5.67 0.14 -10.54
N TYR A 20 4.73 -0.58 -9.93
CA TYR A 20 4.46 -1.98 -10.30
C TYR A 20 3.95 -2.06 -11.74
N SER A 21 4.45 -3.04 -12.49
CA SER A 21 3.94 -3.34 -13.82
C SER A 21 2.51 -3.90 -13.73
N PRO A 22 1.74 -3.87 -14.83
CA PRO A 22 0.40 -4.47 -14.85
C PRO A 22 0.38 -5.94 -14.42
N SER A 23 1.42 -6.73 -14.76
CA SER A 23 1.51 -8.14 -14.33
C SER A 23 1.74 -8.28 -12.83
N GLN A 24 2.56 -7.42 -12.23
CA GLN A 24 2.78 -7.42 -10.77
C GLN A 24 1.52 -7.01 -10.00
N LEU A 25 0.73 -6.07 -10.55
CA LEU A 25 -0.56 -5.70 -9.97
C LEU A 25 -1.58 -6.85 -10.03
N GLU A 26 -1.59 -7.61 -11.12
CA GLU A 26 -2.44 -8.80 -11.25
C GLU A 26 -2.04 -9.91 -10.27
N GLU A 27 -0.75 -10.17 -10.10
CA GLU A 27 -0.23 -11.10 -9.09
C GLU A 27 -0.65 -10.68 -7.69
N LEU A 28 -0.50 -9.39 -7.37
CA LEU A 28 -0.90 -8.84 -6.08
C LEU A 28 -2.41 -8.96 -5.85
N TYR A 29 -3.24 -8.65 -6.86
CA TYR A 29 -4.70 -8.75 -6.77
C TYR A 29 -5.15 -10.19 -6.45
N ARG A 30 -4.53 -11.18 -7.11
CA ARG A 30 -4.81 -12.61 -6.96
C ARG A 30 -4.18 -13.24 -5.71
N ALA A 31 -3.28 -12.54 -5.02
CA ALA A 31 -2.59 -13.08 -3.87
C ALA A 31 -3.54 -13.43 -2.71
N PRO A 32 -3.18 -14.41 -1.85
CA PRO A 32 -3.99 -14.78 -0.69
C PRO A 32 -4.27 -13.59 0.23
N ARG A 33 -5.47 -13.54 0.81
CA ARG A 33 -5.91 -12.44 1.69
C ARG A 33 -4.92 -12.14 2.81
N ASN A 34 -4.33 -13.16 3.43
CA ASN A 34 -3.38 -13.00 4.53
C ASN A 34 -2.07 -12.35 4.06
N PHE A 35 -1.62 -12.67 2.85
CA PHE A 35 -0.43 -12.04 2.26
C PHE A 35 -0.71 -10.56 1.96
N LYS A 36 -1.85 -10.26 1.34
CA LYS A 36 -2.29 -8.87 1.09
C LYS A 36 -2.36 -8.08 2.40
N ALA A 37 -2.97 -8.64 3.44
CA ALA A 37 -3.08 -7.99 4.74
C ALA A 37 -1.71 -7.65 5.35
N LEU A 38 -0.73 -8.56 5.26
CA LEU A 38 0.63 -8.31 5.73
C LEU A 38 1.30 -7.18 4.93
N LEU A 39 1.25 -7.25 3.60
CA LEU A 39 1.84 -6.24 2.73
C LEU A 39 1.24 -4.85 2.99
N TYR A 40 -0.08 -4.80 3.12
CA TYR A 40 -0.83 -3.58 3.40
C TYR A 40 -0.45 -2.98 4.75
N GLY A 41 -0.26 -3.81 5.77
CA GLY A 41 0.24 -3.37 7.08
C GLY A 41 1.64 -2.76 7.00
N LEU A 42 2.55 -3.36 6.24
CA LEU A 42 3.91 -2.84 6.06
C LEU A 42 3.92 -1.49 5.33
N ILE A 43 3.11 -1.35 4.27
CA ILE A 43 2.97 -0.08 3.53
C ILE A 43 2.44 1.01 4.47
N SER A 44 1.37 0.71 5.23
CA SER A 44 0.81 1.67 6.19
C SER A 44 1.84 2.09 7.24
N HIS A 45 2.64 1.16 7.76
CA HIS A 45 3.70 1.47 8.72
C HIS A 45 4.74 2.42 8.12
N LYS A 46 5.21 2.16 6.90
CA LYS A 46 6.20 3.01 6.24
C LYS A 46 5.67 4.43 5.99
N LEU A 47 4.41 4.56 5.58
CA LEU A 47 3.77 5.86 5.39
C LEU A 47 3.67 6.66 6.71
N GLU A 48 3.39 5.99 7.83
CA GLU A 48 3.39 6.64 9.14
C GLU A 48 4.78 7.13 9.54
N GLU A 49 5.84 6.36 9.27
CA GLU A 49 7.22 6.79 9.52
C GLU A 49 7.58 8.04 8.71
N LEU A 50 7.31 8.02 7.40
CA LEU A 50 7.56 9.17 6.51
C LEU A 50 6.78 10.41 6.97
N HIS A 51 5.52 10.24 7.40
CA HIS A 51 4.74 11.34 7.98
C HIS A 51 5.33 11.87 9.29
N ARG A 52 5.93 11.03 10.13
CA ARG A 52 6.61 11.46 11.35
C ARG A 52 7.89 12.24 11.02
N GLU A 53 8.67 11.78 10.05
CA GLU A 53 9.89 12.45 9.57
C GLU A 53 9.55 13.82 8.97
N ALA A 54 8.58 13.88 8.07
CA ALA A 54 8.15 15.14 7.44
C ALA A 54 7.62 16.18 8.45
N LYS A 55 7.11 15.75 9.61
CA LYS A 55 6.70 16.66 10.71
C LYS A 55 7.89 17.14 11.55
N LYS A 56 8.97 16.37 11.63
CA LYS A 56 10.19 16.76 12.33
C LYS A 56 10.98 17.81 11.53
N ASP A 57 11.04 17.67 10.20
CA ASP A 57 11.73 18.62 9.33
C ASP A 57 11.04 19.99 9.19
N LYS A 58 9.79 20.10 9.64
CA LYS A 58 9.03 21.37 9.65
C LYS A 58 9.18 22.18 10.95
N LYS A 59 10.10 21.80 11.84
CA LYS A 59 10.32 22.42 13.14
C LYS A 59 11.73 22.96 13.27
#